data_AF-A0A815XBB9-F1
#
_entry.id   AF-A0A815XBB9-F1
#
_cell.length_a   1.000
_cell.length_b   1.000
_cell.length_c   1.000
_cell.angle_alpha   90.00
_cell.angle_beta   90.00
_cell.angle_gamma   90.00
#
_symmetry.space_group_name_H-M   'P 1'
#
loop_
_entity.id
_entity.type
_entity.pdbx_description
1 polymer ?
#
loop_
_entity_poly.entity_id
_entity_poly.type
_entity_poly.pdbx_seq_one_letter_code
_entity_poly.pdbx_strand_id
1 'polypeptide(L)'
;TRDHIYSGYVLSVTIIDATHSWTPSIHLVIEDENLDCERIGIYGFTKEQGEYLTSKVYTIGSKMNIINPYLRIGASDIKPFIRIDDFSSILMQSESERVINMCRCCGEPNALHACRKCKQARYCSKECQTMDWQLYKHKLICKNQ
;
A
#
# COMPACT_ATOMS: atom_id res chain seq x y z
N THR A 1 -9.15 -17.69 13.05
CA THR A 1 -9.48 -18.12 11.67
C THR A 1 -8.22 -18.69 11.06
N ARG A 2 -8.27 -19.81 10.34
CA ARG A 2 -7.08 -20.40 9.69
C ARG A 2 -6.79 -19.67 8.37
N ASP A 3 -5.60 -19.87 7.84
CA ASP A 3 -5.21 -19.51 6.47
C ASP A 3 -6.30 -19.96 5.48
N HIS A 4 -6.62 -19.12 4.50
CA HIS A 4 -7.70 -19.36 3.55
C HIS A 4 -7.45 -18.69 2.20
N ILE A 5 -7.75 -19.40 1.11
CA ILE A 5 -7.70 -18.88 -0.26
C ILE A 5 -9.14 -18.70 -0.76
N TYR A 6 -9.52 -17.46 -1.04
CA TYR A 6 -10.83 -17.12 -1.57
C TYR A 6 -10.90 -17.40 -3.09
N SER A 7 -11.02 -18.68 -3.45
CA SER A 7 -11.01 -19.13 -4.85
C SER A 7 -12.24 -18.62 -5.62
N GLY A 8 -12.03 -18.07 -6.82
CA GLY A 8 -13.07 -17.47 -7.66
C GLY A 8 -13.39 -16.01 -7.33
N TYR A 9 -12.68 -15.40 -6.37
CA TYR A 9 -12.87 -14.02 -5.97
C TYR A 9 -11.75 -13.12 -6.50
N VAL A 10 -12.09 -11.85 -6.68
CA VAL A 10 -11.14 -10.79 -7.02
C VAL A 10 -11.29 -9.67 -6.00
N LEU A 11 -10.18 -9.26 -5.39
CA LEU A 11 -10.13 -8.13 -4.47
C LEU A 11 -9.53 -6.92 -5.19
N SER A 12 -10.31 -5.86 -5.36
CA SER A 12 -9.91 -4.62 -6.04
C SER A 12 -9.50 -3.59 -5.01
N VAL A 13 -8.28 -3.05 -5.11
CA VAL A 13 -7.68 -2.26 -4.02
C VAL A 13 -6.82 -1.10 -4.52
N THR A 14 -6.63 -0.11 -3.66
CA THR A 14 -5.68 1.00 -3.84
C THR A 14 -4.55 0.90 -2.82
N ILE A 15 -3.30 1.13 -3.24
CA ILE A 15 -2.15 1.22 -2.32
C ILE A 15 -2.20 2.56 -1.59
N ILE A 16 -2.34 2.56 -0.26
CA ILE A 16 -2.58 3.78 0.52
C ILE A 16 -1.41 4.24 1.40
N ASP A 17 -0.38 3.41 1.59
CA ASP A 17 0.81 3.81 2.35
C ASP A 17 2.12 3.40 1.66
N ALA A 18 3.22 3.96 2.15
CA ALA A 18 4.55 3.71 1.62
C ALA A 18 4.91 2.23 1.70
N THR A 19 5.55 1.74 0.64
CA THR A 19 5.99 0.36 0.56
C THR A 19 7.24 0.15 1.41
N HIS A 20 7.28 -0.96 2.14
CA HIS A 20 8.46 -1.38 2.85
C HIS A 20 8.94 -2.72 2.28
N SER A 21 10.16 -2.75 1.74
CA SER A 21 10.77 -4.00 1.27
C SER A 21 11.93 -4.41 2.17
N TRP A 22 11.98 -5.70 2.49
CA TRP A 22 13.18 -6.39 2.90
C TRP A 22 13.20 -7.71 2.15
N THR A 23 14.28 -8.10 1.47
CA THR A 23 14.28 -9.41 0.79
C THR A 23 14.04 -10.50 1.85
N PRO A 24 13.04 -11.39 1.67
CA PRO A 24 12.32 -11.72 0.43
C PRO A 24 10.86 -11.21 0.33
N SER A 25 10.48 -10.13 1.02
CA SER A 25 9.11 -9.61 1.07
C SER A 25 8.96 -8.09 0.87
N ILE A 26 7.93 -7.70 0.11
CA ILE A 26 7.42 -6.34 0.02
C ILE A 26 6.13 -6.28 0.84
N HIS A 27 6.04 -5.29 1.72
CA HIS A 27 4.88 -5.03 2.55
C HIS A 27 4.19 -3.74 2.13
N LEU A 28 2.88 -3.84 1.94
CA LEU A 28 2.00 -2.75 1.52
C LEU A 28 0.84 -2.63 2.51
N VAL A 29 0.24 -1.44 2.55
CA VAL A 29 -1.11 -1.23 3.10
C VAL A 29 -2.01 -0.84 1.95
N ILE A 30 -3.14 -1.52 1.85
CA ILE A 30 -4.14 -1.32 0.81
C ILE A 30 -5.50 -0.99 1.43
N GLU A 31 -6.34 -0.35 0.65
CA GLU A 31 -7.75 -0.08 0.96
C GLU A 31 -8.61 -0.65 -0.18
N ASP A 32 -9.69 -1.36 0.18
CA ASP A 32 -10.67 -1.86 -0.77
C ASP A 32 -11.81 -0.85 -1.04
N GLU A 33 -12.79 -1.26 -1.85
CA GLU A 33 -13.94 -0.41 -2.19
C GLU A 33 -14.90 -0.12 -1.02
N ASN A 34 -14.82 -0.88 0.07
CA ASN A 34 -15.61 -0.69 1.28
C ASN A 34 -14.88 0.15 2.34
N LEU A 35 -13.70 0.70 1.99
CA LEU A 35 -12.80 1.43 2.89
C LEU A 35 -12.15 0.54 3.96
N ASP A 36 -12.16 -0.78 3.76
CA ASP A 36 -11.47 -1.71 4.64
C ASP A 36 -9.99 -1.73 4.29
N CYS A 37 -9.16 -1.52 5.31
CA CYS A 37 -7.71 -1.45 5.17
C CYS A 37 -7.05 -2.77 5.56
N GLU A 38 -6.22 -3.33 4.69
CA GLU A 38 -5.52 -4.57 4.93
C GLU A 38 -4.03 -4.50 4.58
N ARG A 39 -3.25 -5.41 5.16
CA ARG A 39 -1.83 -5.55 4.85
C ARG A 39 -1.63 -6.57 3.74
N ILE A 40 -0.72 -6.30 2.81
CA ILE A 40 -0.23 -7.28 1.83
C ILE A 40 1.24 -7.60 2.11
N GLY A 41 1.61 -8.87 1.97
CA GLY A 41 2.98 -9.32 1.81
C GLY A 41 3.18 -10.00 0.46
N ILE A 42 4.00 -9.41 -0.42
CA ILE A 42 4.38 -9.97 -1.73
C ILE A 42 5.75 -10.63 -1.59
N TYR A 43 5.91 -11.85 -2.10
CA TYR A 43 7.13 -12.67 -1.99
C TYR A 43 7.63 -13.10 -3.38
N GLY A 44 8.76 -13.81 -3.43
CA GLY A 44 9.23 -14.47 -4.65
C GLY A 44 9.97 -13.58 -5.65
N PHE A 45 10.63 -12.51 -5.18
CA PHE A 45 11.41 -11.58 -6.02
C PHE A 45 12.88 -11.50 -5.59
N THR A 46 13.78 -11.17 -6.52
CA THR A 46 15.19 -10.86 -6.24
C THR A 46 15.34 -9.46 -5.65
N LYS A 47 16.50 -9.14 -5.06
CA LYS A 47 16.75 -7.80 -4.52
C LYS A 47 16.58 -6.69 -5.58
N GLU A 48 17.12 -6.87 -6.79
CA GLU A 48 16.99 -5.86 -7.86
C GLU A 48 15.54 -5.67 -8.29
N GLN A 49 14.78 -6.76 -8.40
CA GLN A 49 13.35 -6.70 -8.69
C GLN A 49 12.59 -5.94 -7.59
N GLY A 50 12.93 -6.16 -6.32
CA GLY A 50 12.28 -5.50 -5.19
C GLY A 50 12.42 -3.97 -5.23
N GLU A 51 13.61 -3.47 -5.55
CA GLU A 51 13.87 -2.03 -5.70
C GLU A 51 13.05 -1.42 -6.85
N TYR A 52 12.96 -2.11 -7.99
CA TYR A 52 12.13 -1.68 -9.10
C TYR A 52 10.63 -1.70 -8.75
N LEU A 53 10.14 -2.80 -8.18
CA LEU A 53 8.74 -2.99 -7.82
C LEU A 53 8.26 -1.92 -6.84
N THR A 54 9.04 -1.62 -5.79
CA THR A 54 8.66 -0.61 -4.78
C THR A 54 8.78 0.83 -5.27
N SER A 55 9.70 1.12 -6.20
CA SER A 55 9.91 2.50 -6.69
C SER A 55 9.08 2.85 -7.92
N LYS A 56 8.60 1.86 -8.69
CA LYS A 56 7.92 2.08 -9.98
C LYS A 56 6.55 1.43 -10.10
N VAL A 57 6.32 0.28 -9.47
CA VAL A 57 5.10 -0.51 -9.71
C VAL A 57 4.10 -0.30 -8.58
N TYR A 58 4.49 -0.67 -7.36
CA TYR A 58 3.63 -0.65 -6.18
C TYR A 58 3.66 0.70 -5.48
N THR A 59 3.42 1.79 -6.20
CA THR A 59 3.48 3.14 -5.62
C THR A 59 2.12 3.58 -5.07
N ILE A 60 2.13 4.49 -4.08
CA ILE A 60 0.93 5.05 -3.46
C ILE A 60 -0.04 5.59 -4.53
N GLY A 61 -1.32 5.26 -4.37
CA GLY A 61 -2.41 5.59 -5.29
C GLY A 61 -2.58 4.62 -6.44
N SER A 62 -1.65 3.68 -6.65
CA SER A 62 -1.79 2.64 -7.67
C SER A 62 -2.92 1.69 -7.30
N LYS A 63 -3.72 1.30 -8.29
CA LYS A 63 -4.80 0.34 -8.13
C LYS A 63 -4.40 -1.03 -8.67
N MET A 64 -4.88 -2.08 -8.04
CA MET A 64 -4.64 -3.45 -8.48
C MET A 64 -5.82 -4.35 -8.16
N ASN A 65 -5.92 -5.45 -8.90
CA ASN A 65 -6.84 -6.53 -8.63
C ASN A 65 -6.03 -7.76 -8.20
N ILE A 66 -6.44 -8.39 -7.10
CA ILE A 66 -5.82 -9.59 -6.55
C ILE A 66 -6.76 -10.77 -6.78
N ILE A 67 -6.34 -11.71 -7.59
CA ILE A 67 -7.10 -12.91 -7.96
C ILE A 67 -6.87 -13.99 -6.92
N ASN A 68 -7.95 -14.65 -6.50
CA ASN A 68 -7.93 -15.68 -5.47
C ASN A 68 -7.17 -15.26 -4.19
N PRO A 69 -7.57 -14.15 -3.52
CA PRO A 69 -6.81 -13.61 -2.40
C PRO A 69 -6.51 -14.67 -1.34
N TYR A 70 -5.23 -14.79 -0.99
CA TYR A 70 -4.76 -15.71 0.05
C TYR A 70 -4.63 -14.96 1.37
N LEU A 71 -5.65 -15.09 2.21
CA LEU A 71 -5.62 -14.60 3.58
C LEU A 71 -4.78 -15.53 4.46
N ARG A 72 -3.78 -14.96 5.12
CA ARG A 72 -2.89 -15.67 6.04
C ARG A 72 -2.86 -15.00 7.40
N ILE A 73 -2.73 -15.81 8.45
CA ILE A 73 -2.47 -15.30 9.81
C ILE A 73 -0.96 -15.26 10.05
N GLY A 74 -0.44 -14.08 10.39
CA GLY A 74 0.98 -13.91 10.73
C GLY A 74 1.36 -14.74 11.96
N ALA A 75 2.44 -15.51 11.85
CA ALA A 75 2.86 -16.41 12.93
C ALA A 75 3.33 -15.66 14.20
N SER A 76 3.84 -14.44 14.04
CA SER A 76 4.43 -13.66 15.13
C SER A 76 3.46 -12.65 15.74
N ASP A 77 2.63 -12.00 14.92
CA ASP A 77 1.70 -10.95 15.36
C ASP A 77 0.25 -11.43 15.48
N ILE A 78 -0.06 -12.64 14.99
CA ILE A 78 -1.40 -13.25 14.95
C ILE A 78 -2.43 -12.35 14.24
N LYS A 79 -1.95 -11.51 13.31
CA LYS A 79 -2.81 -10.60 12.54
C LYS A 79 -3.00 -11.12 11.12
N PRO A 80 -4.19 -10.93 10.53
CA PRO A 80 -4.41 -11.24 9.13
C PRO A 80 -3.54 -10.35 8.22
N PHE A 81 -3.24 -10.89 7.04
CA PHE A 81 -2.72 -10.17 5.89
C PHE A 81 -2.96 -10.99 4.63
N ILE A 82 -2.99 -10.34 3.47
CA ILE A 82 -3.03 -11.02 2.18
C ILE A 82 -1.59 -11.37 1.78
N ARG A 83 -1.34 -12.65 1.53
CA ARG A 83 -0.05 -13.16 1.08
C ARG A 83 -0.09 -13.39 -0.42
N ILE A 84 0.95 -12.94 -1.12
CA ILE A 84 1.09 -13.16 -2.56
C ILE A 84 2.44 -13.81 -2.82
N ASP A 85 2.39 -15.06 -3.29
CA ASP A 85 3.58 -15.82 -3.68
C ASP A 85 3.71 -15.94 -5.22
N ASP A 86 2.62 -15.68 -5.96
CA ASP A 86 2.57 -15.72 -7.43
C ASP A 86 2.17 -14.35 -7.98
N PHE A 87 3.08 -13.72 -8.73
CA PHE A 87 2.82 -12.43 -9.37
C PHE A 87 1.68 -12.46 -10.39
N SER A 88 1.36 -13.63 -10.97
CA SER A 88 0.25 -13.75 -11.92
C SER A 88 -1.12 -13.51 -11.27
N SER A 89 -1.20 -13.61 -9.94
CA SER A 89 -2.40 -13.28 -9.17
C SER A 89 -2.65 -11.78 -9.01
N ILE A 90 -1.69 -10.94 -9.39
CA ILE A 90 -1.82 -9.47 -9.34
C ILE A 90 -2.01 -8.93 -10.76
N LEU A 91 -3.10 -8.19 -10.95
CA LEU A 91 -3.30 -7.37 -12.14
C LEU A 91 -3.26 -5.90 -11.75
N MET A 92 -2.16 -5.22 -12.06
CA MET A 92 -2.08 -3.76 -11.90
C MET A 92 -3.03 -3.08 -12.88
N GLN A 93 -3.78 -2.09 -12.41
CA GLN A 93 -4.56 -1.22 -13.29
C GLN A 93 -3.65 -0.23 -14.01
N SER A 94 -4.15 0.39 -15.09
CA SER A 94 -3.38 1.34 -15.88
C SER A 94 -3.01 2.58 -15.06
N GLU A 95 -1.93 3.26 -15.47
CA GLU A 95 -1.48 4.50 -14.85
C GLU A 95 -2.53 5.62 -14.85
N SER A 96 -3.47 5.60 -15.81
CA SER A 96 -4.61 6.52 -15.87
C SER A 96 -5.60 6.35 -14.71
N GLU A 97 -5.66 5.16 -14.11
CA GLU A 97 -6.54 4.84 -12.98
C GLU A 97 -5.89 5.19 -11.62
N ARG A 98 -4.58 5.49 -11.62
CA ARG A 98 -3.85 5.84 -10.40
C ARG A 98 -4.42 7.13 -9.80
N VAL A 99 -4.57 7.14 -8.47
CA VAL A 99 -4.84 8.36 -7.72
C VAL A 99 -3.59 9.24 -7.70
N ILE A 100 -3.48 10.16 -8.66
CA ILE A 100 -2.31 11.00 -8.84
C ILE A 100 -2.11 11.91 -7.62
N ASN A 101 -0.88 11.93 -7.08
CA ASN A 101 -0.52 12.73 -5.91
C ASN A 101 -1.55 12.56 -4.78
N MET A 102 -1.84 11.32 -4.40
CA MET A 102 -2.83 11.01 -3.39
C MET A 102 -2.52 11.70 -2.05
N CYS A 103 -3.55 12.30 -1.43
CA CYS A 103 -3.46 12.88 -0.11
C CYS A 103 -3.27 11.76 0.92
N ARG A 104 -2.18 11.83 1.69
CA ARG A 104 -1.89 10.86 2.75
C ARG A 104 -2.96 10.82 3.85
N CYS A 105 -3.65 11.93 4.07
CA CYS A 105 -4.62 12.05 5.17
C CYS A 105 -6.01 11.55 4.79
N CYS A 106 -6.46 11.80 3.56
CA CYS A 106 -7.86 11.59 3.17
C CYS A 106 -8.05 10.89 1.82
N GLY A 107 -6.98 10.46 1.14
CA GLY A 107 -7.07 9.73 -0.13
C GLY A 107 -7.41 10.58 -1.36
N GLU A 108 -7.81 11.85 -1.20
CA GLU A 108 -8.15 12.72 -2.34
C GLU A 108 -6.97 12.92 -3.31
N PRO A 109 -7.22 12.97 -4.63
CA PRO A 109 -6.18 13.18 -5.63
C PRO A 109 -5.63 14.61 -5.60
N ASN A 110 -4.59 14.85 -6.40
CA ASN A 110 -4.04 16.16 -6.68
C ASN A 110 -3.56 16.93 -5.44
N ALA A 111 -3.03 16.22 -4.44
CA ALA A 111 -2.44 16.83 -3.26
C ALA A 111 -1.14 17.57 -3.62
N LEU A 112 -1.22 18.90 -3.65
CA LEU A 112 -0.11 19.76 -4.12
C LEU A 112 0.96 20.00 -3.05
N HIS A 113 0.64 19.82 -1.78
CA HIS A 113 1.55 20.18 -0.69
C HIS A 113 2.34 18.97 -0.19
N ALA A 114 3.63 18.93 -0.48
CA ALA A 114 4.51 17.89 0.05
C ALA A 114 4.99 18.21 1.47
N CYS A 115 5.15 17.16 2.30
CA CYS A 115 5.80 17.28 3.60
C CYS A 115 7.24 17.79 3.40
N ARG A 116 7.57 18.94 4.00
CA ARG A 116 8.91 19.56 3.85
C ARG A 116 10.05 18.68 4.36
N LYS A 117 9.77 17.76 5.28
CA LYS A 117 10.77 16.88 5.91
C LYS A 117 11.05 15.63 5.07
N CYS A 118 10.04 14.81 4.79
CA CYS A 118 10.23 13.56 4.06
C CYS A 118 10.07 13.68 2.54
N LYS A 119 9.39 14.74 2.05
CA LYS A 119 9.02 14.96 0.64
C LYS A 119 8.17 13.86 -0.02
N GLN A 120 7.83 12.80 0.71
CA GLN A 120 7.03 11.66 0.23
C GLN A 120 5.54 11.88 0.46
N ALA A 121 5.15 12.23 1.68
CA ALA A 121 3.76 12.49 2.02
C ALA A 121 3.27 13.76 1.33
N ARG A 122 2.07 13.71 0.75
CA ARG A 122 1.39 14.84 0.13
C ARG A 122 0.04 15.10 0.80
N TYR A 123 -0.39 16.36 0.79
CA TYR A 123 -1.63 16.82 1.41
C TYR A 123 -2.38 17.78 0.48
N CYS A 124 -3.70 17.63 0.40
CA CYS A 124 -4.57 18.55 -0.33
C CYS A 124 -4.76 19.87 0.42
N SER A 125 -4.56 19.89 1.75
CA SER A 125 -4.71 21.08 2.57
C SER A 125 -3.79 21.09 3.80
N LYS A 126 -3.68 22.26 4.45
CA LYS A 126 -2.93 22.41 5.71
C LYS A 126 -3.58 21.67 6.86
N GLU A 127 -4.90 21.55 6.84
CA GLU A 127 -5.71 20.83 7.83
C GLU A 127 -5.37 19.33 7.75
N CYS A 128 -5.37 18.75 6.53
CA CYS A 128 -4.96 17.37 6.30
C CYS A 128 -3.53 17.10 6.79
N GLN A 129 -2.59 18.00 6.49
CA GLN A 129 -1.22 17.87 6.99
C GLN A 129 -1.15 17.89 8.52
N THR A 130 -1.92 18.78 9.16
CA THR A 130 -1.94 18.93 10.62
C THR A 130 -2.56 17.71 11.29
N MET A 131 -3.65 17.20 10.72
CA MET A 131 -4.35 16.00 11.15
C MET A 131 -3.44 14.77 11.06
N ASP A 132 -2.81 14.55 9.91
CA ASP A 132 -1.87 13.44 9.72
C ASP A 132 -0.68 13.53 10.68
N TRP A 133 -0.14 14.73 10.89
CA TRP A 133 0.99 14.93 11.80
C TRP A 133 0.65 14.64 13.27
N GLN A 134 -0.49 15.13 13.75
CA GLN A 134 -0.84 15.10 15.18
C GLN A 134 -1.71 13.90 15.57
N LEU A 135 -2.70 13.56 14.74
CA LEU A 135 -3.68 12.50 15.02
C LEU A 135 -3.20 11.16 14.43
N TYR A 136 -2.89 11.10 13.14
CA TYR A 136 -2.43 9.86 12.48
C TYR A 136 -0.93 9.58 12.63
N LYS A 137 -0.24 10.42 13.40
CA LYS A 137 1.12 10.19 13.90
C LYS A 137 2.18 10.06 12.80
N HIS A 138 2.01 10.73 11.65
CA HIS A 138 3.06 10.78 10.62
C HIS A 138 4.42 11.23 11.19
N LYS A 139 4.42 12.07 12.23
CA LYS A 139 5.63 12.48 12.94
C LYS A 139 6.54 11.32 13.40
N LEU A 140 5.97 10.15 13.70
CA LEU A 140 6.71 8.97 14.18
C LEU A 140 7.44 8.23 13.05
N ILE A 141 6.92 8.33 11.83
CA ILE A 141 7.43 7.62 10.66
C ILE A 141 8.08 8.55 9.62
N CYS A 142 7.99 9.87 9.83
CA CYS A 142 8.57 10.87 8.95
C CYS A 142 10.10 10.90 9.04
N LYS A 143 10.76 10.23 8.09
CA LYS A 143 12.22 10.21 7.91
C LYS A 143 12.65 11.23 6.85
N ASN A 144 13.83 11.83 7.02
CA ASN A 144 14.42 12.70 6.00
C ASN A 144 14.78 11.82 4.78
N GLN A 145 14.61 12.38 3.58
CA GLN A 145 15.21 11.83 2.37
C GLN A 145 16.64 12.30 2.22
#